data_AF-A0AAD5HT63-F1
#
_entry.id   AF-A0AAD5HT63-F1
#
_cell.length_a   1.000
_cell.length_b   1.000
_cell.length_c   1.000
_cell.angle_alpha   90.00
_cell.angle_beta   90.00
_cell.angle_gamma   90.00
#
_symmetry.space_group_name_H-M   'P 1'
#
loop_
_entity.id
_entity.type
_entity.pdbx_description
1 polymer ?
#
loop_
_entity_poly.entity_id
_entity_poly.type
_entity_poly.pdbx_seq_one_letter_code
_entity_poly.pdbx_strand_id
1 'polypeptide(L)'
;MSSPNNKSAANGEGGVPNDEKPRLTEEEKKQNHIASGMKVYSVFLILIYIHVSFLNTLYLMRTHTEQKRRQAIREGFDRLTELVPGLEGQGRSEGLVLKRTVDYMREQLSERQAIIDRIEQAGGDVDEKHKRAIYQQANNPGRTRG
;
A
#
# COMPACT_ATOMS: atom_id res chain seq x y z
N MET A 1 -45.45 -37.71 -92.72
CA MET A 1 -46.39 -36.80 -92.00
C MET A 1 -46.12 -37.05 -90.51
N SER A 2 -45.61 -36.16 -89.68
CA SER A 2 -45.54 -34.69 -89.70
C SER A 2 -44.42 -34.21 -88.75
N SER A 3 -43.73 -33.13 -89.11
CA SER A 3 -43.11 -32.18 -88.16
C SER A 3 -44.11 -31.04 -87.89
N PRO A 4 -43.90 -30.04 -86.99
CA PRO A 4 -42.73 -29.66 -86.18
C PRO A 4 -43.09 -29.35 -84.69
N ASN A 5 -42.21 -28.87 -83.81
CA ASN A 5 -42.14 -27.44 -83.50
C ASN A 5 -40.91 -27.06 -82.64
N ASN A 6 -40.30 -25.92 -82.96
CA ASN A 6 -39.17 -25.25 -82.32
C ASN A 6 -39.64 -23.89 -81.77
N LYS A 7 -39.17 -23.49 -80.57
CA LYS A 7 -39.01 -22.12 -79.99
C LYS A 7 -39.14 -22.22 -78.46
N SER A 8 -38.41 -21.54 -77.58
CA SER A 8 -37.49 -20.41 -77.66
C SER A 8 -36.65 -20.35 -76.37
N ALA A 9 -35.54 -19.63 -76.44
CA ALA A 9 -34.64 -19.26 -75.34
C ALA A 9 -35.30 -18.48 -74.20
N ALA A 10 -34.73 -18.58 -72.99
CA ALA A 10 -34.63 -17.47 -72.04
C ALA A 10 -33.52 -17.76 -71.01
N ASN A 11 -32.44 -16.98 -71.09
CA ASN A 11 -31.43 -16.81 -70.05
C ASN A 11 -32.01 -16.02 -68.86
N GLY A 12 -31.50 -16.31 -67.66
CA GLY A 12 -31.50 -15.45 -66.47
C GLY A 12 -30.49 -16.03 -65.48
N GLU A 13 -29.22 -15.62 -65.54
CA GLU A 13 -28.62 -14.53 -64.76
C GLU A 13 -28.85 -14.61 -63.24
N GLY A 14 -27.75 -14.65 -62.49
CA GLY A 14 -27.72 -14.26 -61.08
C GLY A 14 -27.29 -15.34 -60.08
N GLY A 15 -26.08 -15.86 -60.23
CA GLY A 15 -25.41 -16.63 -59.17
C GLY A 15 -24.08 -15.98 -58.81
N VAL A 16 -24.09 -15.11 -57.80
CA VAL A 16 -22.90 -14.54 -57.16
C VAL A 16 -21.86 -15.65 -56.95
N PRO A 17 -20.58 -15.49 -57.34
CA PRO A 17 -19.55 -16.44 -56.96
C PRO A 17 -19.47 -16.37 -55.44
N ASN A 18 -19.97 -17.40 -54.78
CA ASN A 18 -19.84 -17.54 -53.34
C ASN A 18 -18.37 -17.40 -52.98
N ASP A 19 -18.07 -16.56 -51.99
CA ASP A 19 -16.79 -16.49 -51.30
C ASP A 19 -16.50 -17.86 -50.63
N GLU A 20 -16.17 -18.88 -51.42
CA GLU A 20 -15.75 -20.19 -50.94
C GLU A 20 -14.34 -20.05 -50.40
N LYS A 21 -14.26 -19.71 -49.12
CA LYS A 21 -13.01 -19.80 -48.37
C LYS A 21 -12.42 -21.21 -48.58
N PRO A 22 -11.17 -21.34 -49.06
CA PRO A 22 -10.63 -22.64 -49.46
C PRO A 22 -10.66 -23.62 -48.30
N ARG A 23 -11.18 -24.84 -48.56
CA ARG A 23 -11.22 -25.92 -47.57
C ARG A 23 -9.79 -26.37 -47.26
N LEU A 24 -9.37 -26.13 -46.02
CA LEU A 24 -8.04 -26.44 -45.51
C LEU A 24 -7.73 -27.94 -45.53
N THR A 25 -6.48 -28.30 -45.87
CA THR A 25 -5.99 -29.69 -45.83
C THR A 25 -5.93 -30.23 -44.40
N GLU A 26 -5.91 -31.55 -44.23
CA GLU A 26 -5.86 -32.18 -42.90
C GLU A 26 -4.58 -31.82 -42.12
N GLU A 27 -3.45 -31.67 -42.82
CA GLU A 27 -2.18 -31.25 -42.23
C GLU A 27 -2.22 -29.79 -41.76
N GLU A 28 -2.78 -28.89 -42.56
CA GLU A 28 -2.95 -27.48 -42.20
C GLU A 28 -3.92 -27.30 -41.01
N LYS A 29 -4.97 -28.13 -40.92
CA LYS A 29 -5.87 -28.14 -39.76
C LYS A 29 -5.14 -28.54 -38.49
N LYS A 30 -4.28 -29.57 -38.56
CA LYS A 30 -3.47 -30.03 -37.42
C LYS A 30 -2.46 -28.98 -36.99
N GLN A 31 -1.76 -28.34 -37.94
CA GLN A 31 -0.87 -27.21 -37.65
C GLN A 31 -1.62 -26.04 -37.01
N ASN A 32 -2.80 -25.68 -37.54
CA ASN A 32 -3.61 -24.61 -36.97
C ASN A 32 -4.14 -24.93 -35.56
N HIS A 33 -4.46 -26.19 -35.28
CA HIS A 33 -4.83 -26.63 -33.94
C HIS A 33 -3.66 -26.53 -32.95
N ILE A 34 -2.45 -26.95 -33.35
CA ILE A 34 -1.25 -26.84 -32.52
C ILE A 34 -0.86 -25.37 -32.31
N ALA A 35 -0.87 -24.56 -33.37
CA ALA A 35 -0.54 -23.15 -33.31
C ALA A 35 -1.53 -22.35 -32.46
N SER A 36 -2.83 -22.66 -32.54
CA SER A 36 -3.83 -22.04 -31.66
C SER A 36 -3.66 -22.47 -30.21
N GLY A 37 -3.34 -23.74 -29.95
CA GLY A 37 -2.95 -24.23 -28.62
C GLY A 37 -1.75 -23.47 -28.05
N MET A 38 -0.65 -23.35 -28.82
CA MET A 38 0.54 -22.59 -28.42
C MET A 38 0.24 -21.12 -28.10
N LYS A 39 -0.65 -20.48 -28.87
CA LYS A 39 -1.10 -19.10 -28.60
C LYS A 39 -1.87 -19.01 -27.28
N VAL A 40 -2.76 -19.96 -27.00
CA VAL A 40 -3.51 -20.02 -25.73
C VAL A 40 -2.56 -20.25 -24.56
N TYR A 41 -1.58 -21.14 -24.69
CA TYR A 41 -0.53 -21.33 -23.68
C TYR A 41 0.30 -20.08 -23.47
N SER A 42 0.68 -19.37 -24.53
CA SER A 42 1.42 -18.11 -24.43
C SER A 42 0.63 -17.05 -23.66
N VAL A 43 -0.66 -16.87 -23.97
CA VAL A 43 -1.53 -15.95 -23.23
C VAL A 43 -1.66 -16.36 -21.77
N PHE A 44 -1.86 -17.65 -21.50
CA PHE A 44 -1.96 -18.16 -20.13
C PHE A 44 -0.68 -17.93 -19.31
N LEU A 45 0.49 -18.16 -19.92
CA LEU A 45 1.79 -17.88 -19.29
C LEU A 45 2.00 -16.38 -19.05
N ILE A 46 1.58 -15.52 -19.98
CA ILE A 46 1.63 -14.07 -19.80
C ILE A 46 0.72 -13.66 -18.62
N LEU A 47 -0.49 -14.22 -18.51
CA LEU A 47 -1.40 -13.95 -17.40
C LEU A 47 -0.82 -14.42 -16.06
N ILE A 48 -0.23 -15.62 -16.00
CA ILE A 48 0.46 -16.12 -14.81
C ILE A 48 1.62 -15.18 -14.45
N TYR A 49 2.43 -14.77 -15.42
CA TYR A 49 3.57 -13.90 -15.18
C TYR A 49 3.14 -12.52 -14.66
N ILE A 50 2.09 -11.92 -15.24
CA ILE A 50 1.52 -10.65 -14.75
C ILE A 50 1.05 -10.81 -13.31
N HIS A 51 0.32 -11.89 -13.01
CA HIS A 51 -0.21 -12.14 -11.67
C HIS A 51 0.93 -12.31 -10.65
N VAL A 52 1.93 -13.14 -10.95
CA VAL A 52 3.09 -13.36 -10.07
C VAL A 52 3.88 -12.07 -9.87
N SER A 53 4.09 -11.28 -10.93
CA SER A 53 4.79 -9.99 -10.85
C SER A 53 4.02 -8.96 -10.01
N PHE A 54 2.69 -8.94 -10.13
CA PHE A 54 1.83 -8.09 -9.32
C PHE A 54 1.89 -8.49 -7.83
N LEU A 55 1.81 -9.78 -7.52
CA LEU A 55 1.94 -10.30 -6.16
C LEU A 55 3.32 -9.96 -5.56
N ASN A 56 4.39 -10.12 -6.34
CA ASN A 56 5.74 -9.75 -5.90
C ASN A 56 5.86 -8.25 -5.60
N THR A 57 5.26 -7.40 -6.45
CA THR A 57 5.22 -5.95 -6.24
C THR A 57 4.44 -5.58 -4.97
N LEU A 58 3.27 -6.20 -4.74
CA LEU A 58 2.49 -5.98 -3.52
C LEU A 58 3.24 -6.45 -2.27
N TYR A 59 3.92 -7.59 -2.35
CA TYR A 59 4.74 -8.11 -1.27
C TYR A 59 5.88 -7.14 -0.95
N LEU A 60 6.62 -6.68 -1.96
CA LEU A 60 7.73 -5.72 -1.81
C LEU A 60 7.25 -4.36 -1.28
N MET A 61 6.10 -3.88 -1.73
CA MET A 61 5.49 -2.64 -1.23
C MET A 61 5.09 -2.76 0.25
N ARG A 62 4.53 -3.90 0.66
CA ARG A 62 4.16 -4.18 2.05
C ARG A 62 5.41 -4.27 2.94
N THR A 63 6.46 -4.93 2.49
CA THR A 63 7.70 -5.04 3.29
C THR A 63 8.39 -3.69 3.43
N HIS A 64 8.49 -2.89 2.37
CA HIS A 64 9.09 -1.55 2.44
C HIS A 64 8.30 -0.57 3.30
N THR A 65 6.97 -0.58 3.22
CA THR A 65 6.13 0.28 4.07
C THR A 65 6.27 -0.10 5.54
N GLU A 66 6.29 -1.40 5.87
CA GLU A 66 6.50 -1.86 7.23
C GLU A 66 7.92 -1.58 7.74
N GLN A 67 8.95 -1.72 6.89
CA GLN A 67 10.32 -1.33 7.21
C GLN A 67 10.42 0.16 7.54
N LYS A 68 9.81 1.03 6.73
CA LYS A 68 9.77 2.49 6.99
C LYS A 68 9.09 2.81 8.32
N ARG A 69 7.97 2.15 8.64
CA ARG A 69 7.29 2.31 9.94
C ARG A 69 8.20 1.93 11.10
N ARG A 70 8.88 0.77 11.03
CA ARG A 70 9.81 0.29 12.08
C ARG A 70 11.02 1.18 12.24
N GLN A 71 11.54 1.71 11.13
CA GLN A 71 12.67 2.61 11.13
C GLN A 71 12.31 3.94 11.83
N ALA A 72 11.15 4.51 11.52
CA ALA A 72 10.66 5.72 12.20
C ALA A 72 10.45 5.52 13.71
N ILE A 73 9.99 4.33 14.13
CA ILE A 73 9.86 3.97 15.55
C ILE A 73 11.23 3.92 16.21
N ARG A 74 12.20 3.24 15.60
CA ARG A 74 13.57 3.12 16.14
C ARG A 74 14.23 4.49 16.29
N GLU A 75 14.15 5.34 15.27
CA GLU A 75 14.64 6.72 15.33
C GLU A 75 13.94 7.52 16.44
N GLY A 76 12.67 7.26 16.70
CA GLY A 76 11.95 7.83 17.84
C GLY A 76 12.56 7.42 19.18
N PHE A 77 12.86 6.13 19.36
CA PHE A 77 13.52 5.62 20.57
C PHE A 77 14.94 6.16 20.72
N ASP A 78 15.72 6.21 19.64
CA ASP A 78 17.07 6.76 19.65
C ASP A 78 17.06 8.24 20.10
N ARG A 79 16.14 9.06 19.56
CA ARG A 79 15.95 10.45 20.03
C ARG A 79 15.57 10.55 21.51
N LEU A 80 14.74 9.64 22.03
CA LEU A 80 14.42 9.64 23.46
C LEU A 80 15.67 9.36 24.31
N THR A 81 16.56 8.48 23.85
CA THR A 81 17.81 8.19 24.56
C THR A 81 18.81 9.34 24.58
N GLU A 82 18.75 10.24 23.58
CA GLU A 82 19.56 11.46 23.54
C GLU A 82 19.01 12.56 24.46
N LEU A 83 17.68 12.66 24.58
CA LEU A 83 17.02 13.71 25.38
C LEU A 83 16.96 13.39 26.88
N VAL A 84 16.87 12.11 27.24
CA VAL A 84 16.63 11.71 28.62
C VAL A 84 17.97 11.34 29.28
N PRO A 85 18.38 12.05 30.35
CA PRO A 85 19.66 11.81 31.01
C PRO A 85 19.79 10.37 31.52
N GLY A 86 20.91 9.73 31.18
CA GLY A 86 21.26 8.38 31.63
C GLY A 86 20.70 7.23 30.77
N LEU A 87 20.13 7.52 29.58
CA LEU A 87 19.63 6.50 28.65
C LEU A 87 20.50 6.28 27.40
N GLU A 88 21.68 6.91 27.33
CA GLU A 88 22.59 6.79 26.18
C GLU A 88 22.88 5.32 25.84
N GLY A 89 22.66 4.95 24.58
CA GLY A 89 22.89 3.58 24.11
C GLY A 89 21.86 2.53 24.57
N GLN A 90 20.82 2.92 25.31
CA GLN A 90 19.77 2.00 25.80
C GLN A 90 18.55 1.86 24.88
N GLY A 91 18.63 2.29 23.62
CA GLY A 91 17.51 2.27 22.66
C GLY A 91 16.93 0.88 22.36
N ARG A 92 17.55 -0.20 22.86
CA ARG A 92 17.09 -1.59 22.70
C ARG A 92 16.07 -2.04 23.75
N SER A 93 15.91 -1.33 24.86
CA SER A 93 14.97 -1.69 25.92
C SER A 93 13.79 -0.73 25.94
N GLU A 94 12.78 -1.01 25.10
CA GLU A 94 11.62 -0.13 24.89
C GLU A 94 10.91 0.25 26.20
N GLY A 95 10.63 -0.74 27.05
CA GLY A 95 9.95 -0.52 28.33
C GLY A 95 10.75 0.34 29.32
N LEU A 96 12.07 0.17 29.36
CA LEU A 96 12.95 0.98 30.20
C LEU A 96 13.02 2.42 29.71
N VAL A 97 13.20 2.60 28.40
CA VAL A 97 13.27 3.93 27.78
C VAL A 97 11.99 4.71 28.03
N LEU A 98 10.82 4.10 27.80
CA LEU A 98 9.53 4.76 28.04
C LEU A 98 9.33 5.10 29.51
N LYS A 99 9.62 4.16 30.42
CA LYS A 99 9.47 4.39 31.86
C LYS A 99 10.33 5.56 32.32
N ARG A 100 11.63 5.54 32.01
CA ARG A 100 12.56 6.59 32.43
C ARG A 100 12.24 7.94 31.75
N THR A 101 11.74 7.93 30.52
CA THR A 101 11.22 9.13 29.85
C THR A 101 10.06 9.73 30.64
N VAL A 102 9.07 8.93 31.04
CA VAL A 102 7.93 9.41 31.84
C VAL A 102 8.39 9.96 33.19
N ASP A 103 9.31 9.27 33.86
CA ASP A 103 9.87 9.72 35.15
C ASP A 103 10.57 11.07 34.99
N TYR A 104 11.38 11.24 33.93
CA TYR A 104 12.04 12.51 33.63
C TYR A 104 11.04 13.62 33.30
N MET A 105 9.98 13.33 32.53
CA MET A 105 8.93 14.32 32.25
C MET A 105 8.25 14.82 33.52
N ARG A 106 7.97 13.94 34.49
CA ARG A 106 7.38 14.31 35.79
C ARG A 106 8.33 15.18 36.60
N GLU A 107 9.61 14.84 36.62
CA GLU A 107 10.66 15.62 37.27
C GLU A 107 10.76 17.04 36.69
N GLN A 108 10.77 17.17 35.36
CA GLN A 108 10.83 18.47 34.68
C GLN A 108 9.57 19.33 34.93
N LEU A 109 8.39 18.73 35.03
CA LEU A 109 7.16 19.45 35.38
C LEU A 109 7.18 19.94 36.83
N SER A 110 7.67 19.12 37.76
CA SER A 110 7.85 19.51 39.17
C SER A 110 8.86 20.65 39.30
N GLU A 111 10.00 20.54 38.62
CA GLU A 111 11.03 21.58 38.62
C GLU A 111 10.50 22.90 38.06
N ARG A 112 9.75 22.85 36.95
CA ARG A 112 9.07 24.02 36.40
C ARG A 112 8.11 24.66 37.40
N GLN A 113 7.29 23.86 38.11
CA GLN A 113 6.37 24.40 39.12
C GLN A 113 7.15 25.09 40.24
N ALA A 114 8.21 24.44 40.75
CA ALA A 114 9.03 25.01 41.80
C ALA A 114 9.72 26.33 41.38
N ILE A 115 10.09 26.47 40.10
CA ILE A 115 10.65 27.72 39.57
C ILE A 115 9.58 28.82 39.50
N ILE A 116 8.37 28.50 39.04
CA ILE A 116 7.24 29.44 39.00
C ILE A 116 6.94 29.95 40.42
N ASP A 117 6.80 29.03 41.37
CA ASP A 117 6.51 29.37 42.78
C ASP A 117 7.59 30.29 43.37
N ARG A 118 8.87 30.04 43.07
CA ARG A 118 9.97 30.90 43.52
C ARG A 118 9.91 32.31 42.92
N ILE A 119 9.55 32.43 41.63
CA ILE A 119 9.45 33.74 40.97
C ILE A 119 8.28 34.53 41.57
N GLU A 120 7.14 33.89 41.78
CA GLU A 120 5.97 34.53 42.40
C GLU A 120 6.26 34.97 43.85
N GLN A 121 6.96 34.12 44.63
CA GLN A 121 7.38 34.46 45.99
C GLN A 121 8.38 35.62 46.02
N ALA A 122 9.23 35.75 45.01
CA ALA A 122 10.14 36.87 44.85
C ALA A 122 9.45 38.16 44.35
N GLY A 123 8.13 38.13 44.14
CA GLY A 123 7.33 39.25 43.65
C GLY A 123 7.41 39.47 42.14
N GLY A 124 7.97 38.50 41.39
CA GLY A 124 7.98 38.50 39.94
C GLY A 124 6.67 37.95 39.36
N ASP A 125 6.22 38.51 38.25
CA ASP A 125 5.07 37.98 37.51
C ASP A 125 5.55 37.02 36.42
N VAL A 126 4.91 35.86 36.34
CA VAL A 126 5.18 34.85 35.31
C VAL A 126 4.04 34.91 34.30
N ASP A 127 4.37 35.01 33.01
CA ASP A 127 3.36 35.00 31.95
C ASP A 127 2.46 33.75 32.07
N GLU A 128 1.15 33.99 31.99
CA GLU A 128 0.08 33.02 32.10
C GLU A 128 0.25 31.82 31.16
N LYS A 129 0.92 32.02 30.00
CA LYS A 129 1.31 30.92 29.11
C LYS A 129 2.14 29.85 29.82
N HIS A 130 3.02 30.25 30.73
CA HIS A 130 3.87 29.34 31.48
C HIS A 130 3.15 28.69 32.67
N LYS A 131 2.04 29.27 33.13
CA LYS A 131 1.18 28.68 34.17
C LYS A 131 0.16 27.69 33.60
N ARG A 132 -0.45 28.01 32.46
CA ARG A 132 -1.53 27.20 31.82
C ARG A 132 -1.15 25.77 31.45
N ALA A 133 0.09 25.53 31.04
CA ALA A 133 0.52 24.19 30.63
C ALA A 133 0.47 23.15 31.78
N ILE A 134 0.46 23.61 33.04
CA ILE A 134 0.39 22.75 34.22
C ILE A 134 -1.08 22.52 34.64
N TYR A 135 -1.92 23.55 34.61
CA TYR A 135 -3.34 23.44 35.02
C TYR A 135 -4.19 22.52 34.14
N GLN A 136 -3.89 22.39 32.84
CA GLN A 136 -4.63 21.48 31.95
C GLN A 136 -4.40 19.99 32.28
N GLN A 137 -3.28 19.65 32.94
CA GLN A 137 -3.00 18.27 33.37
C GLN A 137 -3.59 17.96 34.75
N ALA A 138 -3.60 18.94 35.66
CA ALA A 138 -4.21 18.80 37.00
C ALA A 138 -5.75 18.65 36.95
N ASN A 139 -6.41 19.27 35.97
CA ASN A 139 -7.87 19.23 35.81
C ASN A 139 -8.40 18.07 34.95
N ASN A 140 -7.58 17.05 34.64
CA ASN A 140 -8.05 15.85 33.94
C ASN A 140 -7.84 14.58 34.79
N PRO A 141 -8.72 14.30 35.78
CA PRO A 141 -8.64 13.12 36.65
C PRO A 141 -8.91 11.77 35.92
N GLY A 142 -8.95 11.73 34.59
CA GLY A 142 -9.54 10.65 33.80
C GLY A 142 -8.57 9.64 33.17
N ARG A 143 -7.40 9.33 33.75
CA ARG A 143 -6.55 8.25 33.18
C ARG A 143 -5.74 7.45 34.19
N THR A 144 -6.36 7.05 35.29
CA THR A 144 -5.93 5.87 36.08
C THR A 144 -6.95 4.75 35.88
N ARG A 145 -6.70 3.88 34.89
CA ARG A 145 -6.97 2.42 34.93
C ARG A 145 -6.81 1.79 33.54
N GLY A 146 -6.15 0.64 33.54
CA GLY A 146 -5.84 -0.20 32.40
C GLY A 146 -4.57 -0.98 32.72
#